data_AF-N4TXI4-F1
#
_entry.id   AF-N4TXI4-F1
#
_cell.length_a   1.000
_cell.length_b   1.000
_cell.length_c   1.000
_cell.angle_alpha   90.00
_cell.angle_beta   90.00
_cell.angle_gamma   90.00
#
_symmetry.space_group_name_H-M   'P 1'
#
loop_
_entity.id
_entity.type
_entity.pdbx_description
1 polymer ?
#
loop_
_entity_poly.entity_id
_entity_poly.type
_entity_poly.pdbx_seq_one_letter_code
_entity_poly.pdbx_strand_id
1 'polypeptide(L)'
;MQQQLLDNLTNLMRAGLLSTSRSALQQAADRLSNIANNIGAILKLEHEAIKKQLQEANAKVDEAVKARDELRRLADGVNWTGSAKVSDQEIRSKWKQLEYNIRSLASVLAKCQTKVPSDKLTRTRLDEVSTAWRKLLVVDDYKNFLIVAYIWTIVESVFTTGRKFCSGGHNIDLKAMRAAFLDKSGTDFHQEMKAILEAALDLDEMLKRCSVLDCPSWGQRTKKIALELIDANQMESLAHTNELSSKTIVRFFISPMLIKIGNADGCNYDSEMTLCKATVACE
;
A
#
# COMPACT_ATOMS: atom_id res chain seq x y z
N MET A 1 -81.02 -39.85 34.82
CA MET A 1 -81.26 -38.39 34.87
C MET A 1 -79.97 -37.58 35.05
N GLN A 2 -79.06 -37.94 35.97
CA GLN A 2 -77.78 -37.23 36.16
C GLN A 2 -76.84 -37.26 34.92
N GLN A 3 -76.73 -38.37 34.21
CA GLN A 3 -75.85 -38.49 33.03
C GLN A 3 -76.22 -37.51 31.90
N GLN A 4 -77.52 -37.39 31.63
CA GLN A 4 -78.06 -36.55 30.56
C GLN A 4 -77.87 -35.04 30.85
N LEU A 5 -77.87 -34.66 32.13
CA LEU A 5 -77.56 -33.31 32.58
C LEU A 5 -76.06 -32.99 32.44
N LEU A 6 -75.20 -33.98 32.72
CA LEU A 6 -73.75 -33.88 32.54
C LEU A 6 -73.38 -33.74 31.05
N ASP A 7 -74.03 -34.52 30.17
CA ASP A 7 -73.81 -34.46 28.72
C ASP A 7 -74.26 -33.10 28.14
N ASN A 8 -75.40 -32.58 28.59
CA ASN A 8 -75.89 -31.26 28.17
C ASN A 8 -74.95 -30.12 28.61
N LEU A 9 -74.46 -30.16 29.85
CA LEU A 9 -73.46 -29.19 30.36
C LEU A 9 -72.14 -29.28 29.58
N THR A 10 -71.68 -30.49 29.26
CA THR A 10 -70.45 -30.70 28.49
C THR A 10 -70.57 -30.17 27.07
N ASN A 11 -71.73 -30.36 26.42
CA ASN A 11 -72.00 -29.85 25.08
C ASN A 11 -72.10 -28.32 25.06
N LEU A 12 -72.73 -27.70 26.07
CA LEU A 12 -72.80 -26.25 26.23
C LEU A 12 -71.40 -25.63 26.43
N MET A 13 -70.58 -26.21 27.31
CA MET A 13 -69.21 -25.75 27.51
C MET A 13 -68.35 -25.90 26.25
N ARG A 14 -68.49 -27.01 25.51
CA ARG A 14 -67.78 -27.24 24.24
C ARG A 14 -68.19 -26.24 23.15
N ALA A 15 -69.49 -25.96 23.02
CA ALA A 15 -70.00 -24.98 22.07
C ALA A 15 -69.50 -23.57 22.38
N GLY A 16 -69.49 -23.18 23.66
CA GLY A 16 -68.90 -21.93 24.12
C GLY A 16 -67.42 -21.82 23.76
N LEU A 17 -66.63 -22.85 24.08
CA LEU A 17 -65.19 -22.89 23.79
C LEU A 17 -64.88 -22.80 22.28
N LEU A 18 -65.67 -23.48 21.45
CA LEU A 18 -65.55 -23.44 19.99
C LEU A 18 -65.87 -22.05 19.43
N SER A 19 -66.91 -21.39 19.95
CA SER A 19 -67.28 -20.04 19.52
C SER A 19 -66.19 -19.01 19.86
N THR A 20 -65.62 -19.09 21.07
CA THR A 20 -64.51 -18.24 21.50
C THR A 20 -63.26 -18.49 20.67
N SER A 21 -62.93 -19.75 20.39
CA SER A 21 -61.77 -20.12 19.58
C SER A 21 -61.91 -19.63 18.13
N ARG A 22 -63.11 -19.71 17.54
CA ARG A 22 -63.39 -19.21 16.20
C ARG A 22 -63.26 -17.68 16.13
N SER A 23 -63.78 -16.96 17.13
CA SER A 23 -63.63 -15.51 17.23
C SER A 23 -62.16 -15.09 17.32
N ALA A 24 -61.38 -15.76 18.17
CA ALA A 24 -59.96 -15.49 18.32
C ALA A 24 -59.16 -15.75 17.03
N LEU A 25 -59.47 -16.83 16.29
CA LEU A 25 -58.85 -17.13 15.00
C LEU A 25 -59.17 -16.07 13.94
N GLN A 26 -60.42 -15.59 13.89
CA GLN A 26 -60.80 -14.54 12.95
C GLN A 26 -60.05 -13.24 13.26
N GLN A 27 -59.99 -12.85 14.53
CA GLN A 27 -59.24 -11.67 14.95
C GLN A 27 -57.74 -11.79 14.64
N ALA A 28 -57.16 -12.98 14.79
CA ALA A 28 -55.77 -13.23 14.42
C ALA A 28 -55.54 -13.11 12.91
N ALA A 29 -56.46 -13.65 12.09
CA ALA A 29 -56.40 -13.54 10.63
C ALA A 29 -56.48 -12.08 10.17
N ASP A 30 -57.38 -11.28 10.75
CA ASP A 30 -57.52 -9.86 10.42
C ASP A 30 -56.26 -9.07 10.79
N ARG A 31 -55.65 -9.38 11.95
CA ARG A 31 -54.38 -8.77 12.38
C ARG A 31 -53.23 -9.12 11.44
N LEU A 32 -53.12 -10.37 11.00
CA LEU A 32 -52.10 -10.80 10.05
C LEU A 32 -52.26 -10.11 8.70
N SER A 33 -53.50 -9.96 8.21
CA SER A 33 -53.80 -9.22 6.99
C SER A 33 -53.37 -7.76 7.09
N ASN A 34 -53.69 -7.08 8.20
CA ASN A 34 -53.26 -5.71 8.44
C ASN A 34 -51.74 -5.56 8.52
N ILE A 35 -51.05 -6.49 9.19
CA ILE A 35 -49.58 -6.48 9.29
C ILE A 35 -48.97 -6.65 7.90
N ALA A 36 -49.45 -7.61 7.10
CA ALA A 36 -48.95 -7.85 5.76
C ALA A 36 -49.10 -6.61 4.85
N ASN A 37 -50.26 -5.95 4.92
CA ASN A 37 -50.51 -4.72 4.16
C ASN A 37 -49.59 -3.57 4.61
N ASN A 38 -49.39 -3.40 5.92
CA ASN A 38 -48.50 -2.37 6.45
C ASN A 38 -47.03 -2.60 6.05
N ILE A 39 -46.55 -3.84 6.14
CA ILE A 39 -45.19 -4.21 5.70
C ILE A 39 -45.03 -3.94 4.20
N GLY A 40 -46.02 -4.31 3.37
CA GLY A 40 -46.00 -4.04 1.95
C GLY A 40 -45.93 -2.55 1.62
N ALA A 41 -46.65 -1.70 2.36
CA ALA A 41 -46.61 -0.26 2.20
C ALA A 41 -45.25 0.34 2.60
N ILE A 42 -44.68 -0.09 3.73
CA ILE A 42 -43.37 0.37 4.22
C ILE A 42 -42.27 0.01 3.22
N LEU A 43 -42.20 -1.25 2.79
CA LEU A 43 -41.19 -1.72 1.83
C LEU A 43 -41.27 -0.95 0.51
N LYS A 44 -42.49 -0.61 0.06
CA LYS A 44 -42.67 0.18 -1.16
C LYS A 44 -42.13 1.59 -1.01
N LEU A 45 -42.35 2.24 0.13
CA LEU A 45 -41.81 3.57 0.41
C LEU A 45 -40.28 3.55 0.51
N GLU A 46 -39.70 2.56 1.21
CA GLU A 46 -38.25 2.41 1.33
C GLU A 46 -37.59 2.13 -0.02
N HIS A 47 -38.20 1.29 -0.86
CA HIS A 47 -37.70 1.00 -2.19
C HIS A 47 -37.65 2.27 -3.08
N GLU A 48 -38.70 3.09 -3.06
CA GLU A 48 -38.71 4.35 -3.80
C GLU A 48 -37.70 5.37 -3.25
N ALA A 49 -37.51 5.42 -1.93
CA ALA A 49 -36.51 6.28 -1.31
C ALA A 49 -35.08 5.88 -1.71
N ILE A 50 -34.76 4.59 -1.66
CA ILE A 50 -33.44 4.05 -2.06
C ILE A 50 -33.20 4.29 -3.55
N LYS A 51 -34.21 4.04 -4.39
CA LYS A 51 -34.12 4.28 -5.83
C LYS A 51 -33.82 5.75 -6.15
N LYS A 52 -34.45 6.68 -5.43
CA LYS A 52 -34.19 8.12 -5.58
C LYS A 52 -32.76 8.49 -5.15
N GLN A 53 -32.30 7.97 -4.01
CA GLN A 53 -30.91 8.20 -3.55
C GLN A 53 -29.88 7.67 -4.55
N LEU A 54 -30.13 6.50 -5.16
CA LEU A 54 -29.26 5.93 -6.19
C LEU A 54 -29.19 6.82 -7.42
N GLN A 55 -30.32 7.38 -7.86
CA GLN A 55 -30.37 8.32 -8.98
C GLN A 55 -29.61 9.61 -8.68
N GLU A 56 -29.76 10.17 -7.48
CA GLU A 56 -29.02 11.37 -7.05
C GLU A 56 -27.51 11.12 -6.95
N ALA A 57 -27.10 9.95 -6.44
CA ALA A 57 -25.69 9.57 -6.38
C ALA A 57 -25.08 9.40 -7.78
N ASN A 58 -25.79 8.74 -8.70
CA ASN A 58 -25.33 8.59 -10.08
C ASN A 58 -25.19 9.95 -10.78
N ALA A 59 -26.14 10.87 -10.59
CA ALA A 59 -26.05 12.21 -11.16
C ALA A 59 -24.81 12.98 -10.65
N LYS A 60 -24.51 12.89 -9.34
CA LYS A 60 -23.29 13.49 -8.76
C LYS A 60 -22.01 12.86 -9.33
N VAL A 61 -22.00 11.56 -9.54
CA VAL A 61 -20.86 10.86 -10.16
C VAL A 61 -20.67 11.34 -11.60
N ASP A 62 -21.74 11.45 -12.39
CA ASP A 62 -21.66 11.95 -13.77
C ASP A 62 -21.16 13.40 -13.84
N GLU A 63 -21.60 14.26 -12.92
CA GLU A 63 -21.09 15.63 -12.81
C GLU A 63 -19.61 15.67 -12.45
N ALA A 64 -19.18 14.86 -11.48
CA ALA A 64 -17.77 14.78 -11.09
C ALA A 64 -16.88 14.25 -12.23
N VAL A 65 -17.36 13.27 -13.01
CA VAL A 65 -16.66 12.77 -14.20
C VAL A 65 -16.52 13.86 -15.26
N LYS A 66 -17.60 14.61 -15.54
CA LYS A 66 -17.54 15.74 -16.49
C LYS A 66 -16.60 16.84 -16.03
N ALA A 67 -16.63 17.20 -14.75
CA ALA A 67 -15.73 18.20 -14.18
C ALA A 67 -14.25 17.76 -14.29
N ARG A 68 -13.96 16.48 -14.01
CA ARG A 68 -12.64 15.89 -14.20
C ARG A 68 -12.20 15.95 -15.66
N ASP A 69 -13.08 15.58 -16.59
CA ASP A 69 -12.75 15.55 -18.02
C ASP A 69 -12.53 16.96 -18.59
N GLU A 70 -13.24 17.98 -18.09
CA GLU A 70 -12.99 19.38 -18.46
C GLU A 70 -11.67 19.89 -17.89
N LEU A 71 -11.35 19.58 -16.62
CA LEU A 71 -10.03 19.87 -16.05
C LEU A 71 -8.91 19.21 -16.86
N ARG A 72 -9.12 17.96 -17.32
CA ARG A 72 -8.20 17.27 -18.23
C ARG A 72 -8.07 18.01 -19.56
N ARG A 73 -9.16 18.42 -20.20
CA ARG A 73 -9.13 19.18 -21.46
C ARG A 73 -8.34 20.49 -21.31
N LEU A 74 -8.51 21.18 -20.18
CA LEU A 74 -7.77 22.41 -19.87
C LEU A 74 -6.29 22.16 -19.56
N ALA A 75 -5.96 21.01 -18.96
CA ALA A 75 -4.58 20.60 -18.70
C ALA A 75 -3.85 20.14 -19.97
N ASP A 76 -4.50 19.36 -20.83
CA ASP A 76 -3.92 18.82 -22.07
C ASP A 76 -3.67 19.92 -23.11
N GLY A 77 -4.47 21.00 -23.10
CA GLY A 77 -4.33 22.14 -24.01
C GLY A 77 -3.18 23.10 -23.67
N VAL A 78 -2.57 22.98 -22.50
CA VAL A 78 -1.52 23.91 -22.05
C VAL A 78 -0.34 23.13 -21.51
N ASN A 79 0.76 23.16 -22.26
CA ASN A 79 2.06 22.69 -21.82
C ASN A 79 2.63 23.66 -20.74
N TRP A 80 2.02 23.70 -19.56
CA TRP A 80 2.33 24.67 -18.50
C TRP A 80 3.77 24.56 -17.98
N THR A 81 4.44 23.42 -18.17
CA THR A 81 5.82 23.23 -17.69
C THR A 81 6.88 23.45 -18.76
N GLY A 82 6.52 23.47 -20.06
CA GLY A 82 7.48 23.48 -21.17
C GLY A 82 8.53 22.35 -21.12
N SER A 83 8.40 21.40 -20.19
CA SER A 83 9.36 20.35 -19.95
C SER A 83 9.03 19.19 -20.88
N ALA A 84 9.99 18.79 -21.68
CA ALA A 84 9.90 17.53 -22.41
C ALA A 84 9.50 16.41 -21.43
N LYS A 85 8.51 15.62 -21.82
CA LYS A 85 8.04 14.43 -21.10
C LYS A 85 9.23 13.50 -20.93
N VAL A 86 9.66 13.28 -19.69
CA VAL A 86 10.77 12.37 -19.39
C VAL A 86 10.34 10.94 -19.75
N SER A 87 11.12 10.25 -20.56
CA SER A 87 10.79 8.90 -21.01
C SER A 87 11.07 7.86 -19.91
N ASP A 88 10.32 6.76 -19.92
CA ASP A 88 10.56 5.63 -18.99
C ASP A 88 11.99 5.08 -19.13
N GLN A 89 12.58 5.18 -20.33
CA GLN A 89 13.94 4.73 -20.58
C GLN A 89 14.98 5.62 -19.87
N GLU A 90 14.80 6.94 -19.88
CA GLU A 90 15.68 7.87 -19.17
C GLU A 90 15.60 7.65 -17.65
N ILE A 91 14.40 7.42 -17.12
CA ILE A 91 14.18 7.12 -15.70
C ILE A 91 14.86 5.81 -15.32
N ARG A 92 14.66 4.74 -16.11
CA ARG A 92 15.35 3.45 -15.90
C ARG A 92 16.86 3.61 -15.95
N SER A 93 17.38 4.41 -16.88
CA SER A 93 18.82 4.65 -17.00
C SER A 93 19.39 5.34 -15.76
N LYS A 94 18.72 6.38 -15.27
CA LYS A 94 19.13 7.12 -14.06
C LYS A 94 19.02 6.27 -12.80
N TRP A 95 17.96 5.45 -12.69
CA TRP A 95 17.82 4.49 -11.60
C TRP A 95 18.96 3.48 -11.57
N LYS A 96 19.30 2.87 -12.72
CA LYS A 96 20.41 1.93 -12.84
C LYS A 96 21.76 2.58 -12.53
N GLN A 97 21.96 3.83 -12.92
CA GLN A 97 23.17 4.59 -12.59
C GLN A 97 23.28 4.81 -11.08
N LEU A 98 22.19 5.18 -10.41
CA LEU A 98 22.13 5.34 -8.96
C LEU A 98 22.43 4.01 -8.23
N GLU A 99 21.82 2.91 -8.68
CA GLU A 99 22.09 1.57 -8.15
C GLU A 99 23.56 1.18 -8.31
N TYR A 100 24.15 1.42 -9.48
CA TYR A 100 25.56 1.15 -9.74
C TYR A 100 26.47 1.94 -8.78
N ASN A 101 26.21 3.24 -8.61
CA ASN A 101 27.01 4.09 -7.72
C ASN A 101 26.96 3.58 -6.26
N ILE A 102 25.77 3.22 -5.78
CA ILE A 102 25.58 2.65 -4.44
C ILE A 102 26.34 1.33 -4.30
N ARG A 103 26.23 0.43 -5.28
CA ARG A 103 26.94 -0.85 -5.28
C ARG A 103 28.45 -0.69 -5.30
N SER A 104 28.95 0.26 -6.10
CA SER A 104 30.38 0.58 -6.18
C SER A 104 30.90 1.00 -4.80
N LEU A 105 30.25 1.98 -4.18
CA LEU A 105 30.62 2.44 -2.84
C LEU A 105 30.52 1.33 -1.79
N ALA A 106 29.43 0.57 -1.79
CA ALA A 106 29.24 -0.55 -0.86
C ALA A 106 30.37 -1.59 -0.99
N SER A 107 30.83 -1.88 -2.21
CA SER A 107 31.91 -2.84 -2.44
C SER A 107 33.26 -2.39 -1.84
N VAL A 108 33.53 -1.08 -1.83
CA VAL A 108 34.71 -0.50 -1.19
C VAL A 108 34.59 -0.61 0.34
N LEU A 109 33.41 -0.26 0.87
CA LEU A 109 33.13 -0.34 2.31
C LEU A 109 33.15 -1.79 2.84
N ALA A 110 32.69 -2.76 2.05
CA ALA A 110 32.68 -4.17 2.42
C ALA A 110 34.09 -4.74 2.61
N LYS A 111 35.10 -4.19 1.93
CA LYS A 111 36.52 -4.57 2.10
C LYS A 111 37.15 -3.99 3.36
N CYS A 112 36.52 -2.98 3.97
CA CYS A 112 37.00 -2.38 5.21
C CYS A 112 36.70 -3.26 6.41
N GLN A 113 37.53 -3.18 7.45
CA GLN A 113 37.27 -3.84 8.72
C GLN A 113 36.05 -3.18 9.39
N THR A 114 34.93 -3.89 9.42
CA THR A 114 33.66 -3.35 9.91
C THR A 114 33.53 -3.65 11.39
N LYS A 115 33.55 -2.60 12.22
CA LYS A 115 33.18 -2.72 13.63
C LYS A 115 31.66 -2.79 13.74
N VAL A 116 31.16 -3.55 14.70
CA VAL A 116 29.72 -3.58 15.00
C VAL A 116 29.27 -2.16 15.36
N PRO A 117 28.26 -1.59 14.67
CA PRO A 117 27.77 -0.24 14.96
C PRO A 117 27.26 -0.12 16.40
N SER A 118 27.72 0.91 17.12
CA SER A 118 27.32 1.18 18.50
C SER A 118 26.19 2.21 18.59
N ASP A 119 26.04 3.07 17.59
CA ASP A 119 25.04 4.13 17.60
C ASP A 119 23.61 3.60 17.38
N LYS A 120 22.63 4.29 17.94
CA LYS A 120 21.22 3.85 17.89
C LYS A 120 20.65 3.96 16.48
N LEU A 121 20.95 5.04 15.76
CA LEU A 121 20.37 5.34 14.45
C LEU A 121 20.76 4.29 13.40
N THR A 122 22.04 3.95 13.30
CA THR A 122 22.55 2.94 12.36
C THR A 122 22.00 1.56 12.69
N ARG A 123 21.90 1.20 13.98
CA ARG A 123 21.28 -0.06 14.39
C ARG A 123 19.79 -0.12 14.02
N THR A 124 19.04 0.95 14.25
CA THR A 124 17.63 1.01 13.87
C THR A 124 17.44 0.84 12.36
N ARG A 125 18.23 1.52 11.53
CA ARG A 125 18.17 1.35 10.07
C ARG A 125 18.59 -0.04 9.61
N LEU A 126 19.60 -0.65 10.24
CA LEU A 126 19.98 -2.03 9.95
C LEU A 126 18.90 -3.03 10.37
N ASP A 127 18.20 -2.78 11.48
CA ASP A 127 17.04 -3.57 11.92
C ASP A 127 15.87 -3.45 10.94
N GLU A 128 15.68 -2.29 10.30
CA GLU A 128 14.70 -2.08 9.22
C GLU A 128 15.05 -2.91 7.96
N VAL A 129 16.33 -3.05 7.63
CA VAL A 129 16.78 -3.90 6.51
C VAL A 129 16.65 -5.38 6.86
N SER A 130 17.20 -5.81 8.00
CA SER A 130 17.15 -7.18 8.45
C SER A 130 17.45 -7.29 9.94
N THR A 131 16.56 -7.91 10.70
CA THR A 131 16.78 -8.21 12.14
C THR A 131 17.98 -9.14 12.39
N ALA A 132 18.47 -9.82 11.35
CA ALA A 132 19.63 -10.72 11.40
C ALA A 132 20.96 -10.03 10.99
N TRP A 133 20.98 -8.70 10.82
CA TRP A 133 22.12 -7.94 10.27
C TRP A 133 23.47 -8.25 10.95
N ARG A 134 23.48 -8.54 12.26
CA ARG A 134 24.73 -8.88 12.99
C ARG A 134 25.42 -10.13 12.42
N LYS A 135 24.63 -11.13 12.02
CA LYS A 135 25.15 -12.37 11.41
C LYS A 135 25.58 -12.12 9.96
N LEU A 136 24.81 -11.30 9.24
CA LEU A 136 25.07 -10.96 7.84
C LEU A 136 26.34 -10.13 7.65
N LEU A 137 26.73 -9.30 8.63
CA LEU A 137 28.00 -8.54 8.60
C LEU A 137 29.25 -9.42 8.65
N VAL A 138 29.13 -10.68 9.10
CA VAL A 138 30.26 -11.61 9.23
C VAL A 138 30.50 -12.39 7.93
N VAL A 139 29.47 -12.57 7.10
CA VAL A 139 29.57 -13.32 5.85
C VAL A 139 29.84 -12.35 4.70
N ASP A 140 31.00 -12.46 4.05
CA ASP A 140 31.51 -11.44 3.11
C ASP A 140 30.52 -11.07 1.98
N ASP A 141 29.86 -12.05 1.36
CA ASP A 141 28.89 -11.79 0.28
C ASP A 141 27.67 -11.02 0.80
N TYR A 142 27.11 -11.45 1.93
CA TYR A 142 25.95 -10.81 2.56
C TYR A 142 26.29 -9.46 3.18
N LYS A 143 27.53 -9.27 3.63
CA LYS A 143 28.02 -8.00 4.16
C LYS A 143 27.93 -6.92 3.09
N ASN A 144 28.36 -7.21 1.86
CA ASN A 144 28.23 -6.28 0.75
C ASN A 144 26.75 -5.93 0.48
N PHE A 145 25.88 -6.93 0.37
CA PHE A 145 24.45 -6.73 0.13
C PHE A 145 23.76 -5.94 1.25
N LEU A 146 24.13 -6.19 2.50
CA LEU A 146 23.61 -5.46 3.65
C LEU A 146 24.04 -3.99 3.64
N ILE A 147 25.29 -3.68 3.22
CA ILE A 147 25.76 -2.30 3.08
C ILE A 147 25.01 -1.60 1.93
N VAL A 148 24.78 -2.27 0.80
CA VAL A 148 23.97 -1.73 -0.31
C VAL A 148 22.57 -1.36 0.19
N ALA A 149 21.89 -2.29 0.88
CA ALA A 149 20.57 -2.06 1.44
C ALA A 149 20.55 -0.90 2.44
N TYR A 150 21.55 -0.85 3.32
CA TYR A 150 21.71 0.25 4.28
C TYR A 150 21.83 1.61 3.58
N ILE A 151 22.68 1.73 2.55
CA ILE A 151 22.82 2.99 1.80
C ILE A 151 21.50 3.36 1.12
N TRP A 152 20.77 2.38 0.58
CA TRP A 152 19.43 2.61 0.03
C TRP A 152 18.45 3.19 1.06
N THR A 153 18.49 2.80 2.34
CA THR A 153 17.66 3.45 3.38
C THR A 153 17.97 4.94 3.55
N ILE A 154 19.23 5.35 3.33
CA ILE A 154 19.62 6.76 3.35
C ILE A 154 19.09 7.46 2.10
N VAL A 155 19.28 6.87 0.93
CA VAL A 155 18.86 7.44 -0.35
C VAL A 155 17.34 7.55 -0.46
N GLU A 156 16.60 6.57 0.05
CA GLU A 156 15.15 6.58 0.12
C GLU A 156 14.60 7.80 0.87
N SER A 157 15.34 8.29 1.88
CA SER A 157 14.95 9.49 2.61
C SER A 157 14.79 10.70 1.69
N VAL A 158 15.51 10.76 0.56
CA VAL A 158 15.36 11.81 -0.46
C VAL A 158 13.97 11.73 -1.13
N PHE A 159 13.59 10.56 -1.63
CA PHE A 159 12.31 10.34 -2.32
C PHE A 159 11.10 10.43 -1.38
N THR A 160 11.27 10.06 -0.11
CA THR A 160 10.20 10.12 0.89
C THR A 160 10.04 11.50 1.53
N THR A 161 11.11 12.31 1.57
CA THR A 161 11.04 13.73 1.98
C THR A 161 10.20 14.55 0.98
N GLY A 162 10.15 14.16 -0.29
CA GLY A 162 9.27 14.75 -1.30
C GLY A 162 7.78 14.41 -1.16
N ARG A 163 7.43 13.35 -0.41
CA ARG A 163 6.05 12.85 -0.24
C ARG A 163 5.37 13.26 1.07
N LYS A 164 6.02 14.12 1.88
CA LYS A 164 5.44 14.70 3.11
C LYS A 164 5.29 16.21 3.00
N PHE A 165 4.32 16.68 2.20
CA PHE A 165 3.68 17.99 2.44
C PHE A 165 2.40 17.89 3.28
N CYS A 166 2.17 16.74 3.94
CA CYS A 166 1.08 16.56 4.91
C CYS A 166 1.53 15.79 6.17
N SER A 167 2.70 16.10 6.74
CA SER A 167 2.94 15.90 8.18
C SER A 167 4.23 16.62 8.55
N GLY A 168 4.11 17.72 9.28
CA GLY A 168 5.24 18.55 9.66
C GLY A 168 6.27 17.79 10.50
N GLY A 169 7.55 18.09 10.24
CA GLY A 169 8.65 17.73 11.12
C GLY A 169 9.73 16.88 10.44
N HIS A 170 10.98 17.28 10.67
CA HIS A 170 12.23 16.53 10.39
C HIS A 170 13.00 16.89 9.12
N ASN A 171 13.25 18.19 8.91
CA ASN A 171 14.40 18.70 8.15
C ASN A 171 15.73 18.58 8.96
N ILE A 172 15.86 17.56 9.82
CA ILE A 172 16.94 17.48 10.82
C ILE A 172 17.98 16.39 10.50
N ASP A 173 17.67 15.41 9.64
CA ASP A 173 18.51 14.20 9.54
C ASP A 173 19.65 14.30 8.51
N LEU A 174 19.49 14.97 7.36
CA LEU A 174 20.58 15.04 6.35
C LEU A 174 21.82 15.81 6.84
N LYS A 175 21.65 16.89 7.63
CA LYS A 175 22.78 17.63 8.21
C LYS A 175 23.46 16.88 9.36
N ALA A 176 22.68 16.17 10.18
CA ALA A 176 23.20 15.35 11.27
C ALA A 176 23.90 14.09 10.76
N MET A 177 23.36 13.44 9.72
CA MET A 177 24.02 12.35 9.01
C MET A 177 25.30 12.84 8.32
N ARG A 178 25.24 13.99 7.63
CA ARG A 178 26.41 14.64 7.05
C ARG A 178 27.48 14.86 8.13
N ALA A 179 27.14 15.45 9.30
CA ALA A 179 28.10 15.64 10.38
C ALA A 179 28.64 14.34 11.00
N ALA A 180 27.82 13.31 11.16
CA ALA A 180 28.22 12.03 11.76
C ALA A 180 29.14 11.19 10.85
N PHE A 181 28.96 11.29 9.53
CA PHE A 181 29.83 10.65 8.55
C PHE A 181 31.08 11.48 8.22
N LEU A 182 31.06 12.81 8.43
CA LEU A 182 32.14 13.74 8.05
C LEU A 182 33.44 13.62 8.85
N ASP A 183 33.42 13.03 10.03
CA ASP A 183 34.58 13.12 10.94
C ASP A 183 35.63 12.00 10.77
N LYS A 184 35.41 10.98 9.92
CA LYS A 184 36.24 9.76 9.94
C LYS A 184 36.59 9.05 8.62
N SER A 185 36.13 9.50 7.46
CA SER A 185 36.51 8.87 6.18
C SER A 185 37.28 9.84 5.28
N GLY A 186 38.21 9.28 4.50
CA GLY A 186 38.95 10.04 3.48
C GLY A 186 37.99 10.74 2.52
N THR A 187 38.47 11.84 1.93
CA THR A 187 37.72 12.77 1.06
C THR A 187 36.88 12.10 -0.03
N ASP A 188 37.25 10.89 -0.44
CA ASP A 188 36.63 10.13 -1.52
C ASP A 188 35.26 9.57 -1.13
N PHE A 189 35.08 9.10 0.12
CA PHE A 189 33.78 8.60 0.59
C PHE A 189 32.72 9.70 0.58
N HIS A 190 33.06 10.89 1.09
CA HIS A 190 32.12 12.01 1.12
C HIS A 190 31.75 12.46 -0.28
N GLN A 191 32.71 12.46 -1.20
CA GLN A 191 32.48 12.82 -2.58
C GLN A 191 31.57 11.80 -3.27
N GLU A 192 31.77 10.50 -3.05
CA GLU A 192 30.90 9.44 -3.57
C GLU A 192 29.49 9.49 -2.99
N MET A 193 29.34 9.61 -1.66
CA MET A 193 28.03 9.75 -1.03
C MET A 193 27.29 11.02 -1.48
N LYS A 194 28.01 12.14 -1.64
CA LYS A 194 27.45 13.38 -2.17
C LYS A 194 26.94 13.16 -3.60
N ALA A 195 27.73 12.54 -4.47
CA ALA A 195 27.33 12.25 -5.84
C ALA A 195 26.11 11.31 -5.91
N ILE A 196 26.01 10.32 -5.02
CA ILE A 196 24.83 9.45 -4.88
C ILE A 196 23.58 10.28 -4.51
N LEU A 197 23.69 11.17 -3.52
CA LEU A 197 22.58 12.01 -3.08
C LEU A 197 22.16 13.04 -4.14
N GLU A 198 23.10 13.63 -4.87
CA GLU A 198 22.82 14.52 -6.00
C GLU A 198 22.10 13.76 -7.12
N ALA A 199 22.56 12.57 -7.49
CA ALA A 199 21.88 11.73 -8.47
C ALA A 199 20.46 11.31 -8.02
N ALA A 200 20.25 11.08 -6.72
CA ALA A 200 18.93 10.79 -6.17
C ALA A 200 18.00 12.00 -6.22
N LEU A 201 18.50 13.22 -5.98
CA LEU A 201 17.74 14.46 -6.10
C LEU A 201 17.33 14.75 -7.56
N ASP A 202 18.26 14.59 -8.50
CA ASP A 202 17.98 14.73 -9.93
C ASP A 202 16.87 13.75 -10.37
N LEU A 203 16.98 12.49 -9.91
CA LEU A 203 16.00 11.48 -10.19
C LEU A 203 14.65 11.79 -9.52
N ASP A 204 14.62 12.25 -8.27
CA ASP A 204 13.39 12.69 -7.59
C ASP A 204 12.69 13.81 -8.37
N GLU A 205 13.45 14.76 -8.91
CA GLU A 205 12.91 15.81 -9.78
C GLU A 205 12.31 15.24 -11.08
N MET A 206 13.00 14.28 -11.72
CA MET A 206 12.47 13.58 -12.90
C MET A 206 11.19 12.81 -12.57
N LEU A 207 11.14 12.13 -11.42
CA LEU A 207 9.98 11.38 -10.96
C LEU A 207 8.80 12.32 -10.65
N LYS A 208 9.02 13.48 -10.03
CA LYS A 208 7.98 14.49 -9.76
C LYS A 208 7.34 15.04 -11.03
N ARG A 209 8.09 15.12 -12.13
CA ARG A 209 7.56 15.51 -13.45
C ARG A 209 6.72 14.40 -14.10
N CYS A 210 6.80 13.18 -13.60
CA CYS A 210 6.00 12.04 -14.03
C CYS A 210 4.89 11.78 -13.00
N SER A 211 3.67 12.25 -13.27
CA SER A 211 2.51 12.24 -12.34
C SER A 211 1.97 10.84 -11.93
N VAL A 212 2.75 9.78 -12.12
CA VAL A 212 2.33 8.37 -12.16
C VAL A 212 3.39 7.40 -11.61
N LEU A 213 4.46 7.89 -10.97
CA LEU A 213 5.52 7.02 -10.45
C LEU A 213 5.42 6.86 -8.94
N ASP A 214 5.41 5.61 -8.49
CA ASP A 214 5.50 5.26 -7.08
C ASP A 214 6.80 4.48 -6.86
N CYS A 215 7.63 4.96 -5.94
CA CYS A 215 8.69 4.16 -5.37
C CYS A 215 8.09 3.49 -4.15
N PRO A 216 7.84 2.16 -4.15
CA PRO A 216 7.37 1.49 -2.95
C PRO A 216 8.37 1.79 -1.84
N SER A 217 7.90 2.46 -0.79
CA SER A 217 8.76 2.72 0.35
C SER A 217 9.10 1.39 1.02
N TRP A 218 10.35 1.21 1.46
CA TRP A 218 10.78 0.11 2.31
C TRP A 218 9.88 -0.04 3.55
N GLY A 219 9.21 1.05 3.96
CA GLY A 219 8.43 1.19 5.18
C GLY A 219 6.90 1.07 5.13
N GLN A 220 6.24 0.75 4.01
CA GLN A 220 4.79 0.42 4.05
C GLN A 220 4.50 -1.01 4.54
N ARG A 221 5.53 -1.77 4.93
CA ARG A 221 5.38 -3.05 5.65
C ARG A 221 5.33 -2.84 7.16
N THR A 222 4.45 -1.94 7.60
CA THR A 222 4.14 -1.84 9.01
C THR A 222 3.35 -3.06 9.47
N LYS A 223 4.00 -3.87 10.31
CA LYS A 223 3.46 -4.81 11.31
C LYS A 223 2.94 -6.16 10.76
N LYS A 224 3.60 -7.21 11.30
CA LYS A 224 3.54 -8.65 11.06
C LYS A 224 4.48 -9.14 9.95
N ILE A 225 5.40 -9.97 10.42
CA ILE A 225 6.33 -10.86 9.71
C ILE A 225 5.51 -11.80 8.83
N ALA A 226 4.94 -11.30 7.73
CA ALA A 226 4.66 -12.15 6.59
C ALA A 226 5.98 -12.27 5.86
N LEU A 227 6.57 -13.47 5.88
CA LEU A 227 7.71 -13.78 5.05
C LEU A 227 7.28 -13.54 3.59
N GLU A 228 7.92 -12.59 2.94
CA GLU A 228 7.59 -12.30 1.55
C GLU A 228 8.16 -13.39 0.67
N LEU A 229 7.31 -13.93 -0.19
CA LEU A 229 7.74 -14.87 -1.21
C LEU A 229 8.32 -14.08 -2.38
N ILE A 230 9.33 -14.65 -3.03
CA ILE A 230 9.90 -14.04 -4.24
C ILE A 230 8.84 -13.94 -5.34
N ASP A 231 8.70 -12.74 -5.91
CA ASP A 231 7.93 -12.52 -7.13
C ASP A 231 8.91 -12.30 -8.29
N ALA A 232 9.04 -13.28 -9.18
CA ALA A 232 9.96 -13.21 -10.32
C ALA A 232 9.63 -12.07 -11.31
N ASN A 233 8.41 -11.52 -11.30
CA ASN A 233 8.03 -10.39 -12.14
C ASN A 233 8.57 -9.06 -11.58
N GLN A 234 8.64 -8.94 -10.25
CA GLN A 234 9.01 -7.70 -9.57
C GLN A 234 10.40 -7.73 -8.91
N MET A 235 10.99 -8.92 -8.75
CA MET A 235 12.21 -9.15 -7.98
C MET A 235 13.22 -9.98 -8.75
N GLU A 236 14.50 -9.76 -8.44
CA GLU A 236 15.64 -10.54 -8.90
C GLU A 236 16.47 -10.97 -7.69
N SER A 237 16.68 -12.28 -7.52
CA SER A 237 17.51 -12.80 -6.44
C SER A 237 19.00 -12.70 -6.80
N LEU A 238 19.78 -12.00 -5.98
CA LEU A 238 21.25 -11.94 -6.12
C LEU A 238 21.98 -12.93 -5.22
N ALA A 239 21.29 -13.48 -4.22
CA ALA A 239 21.80 -14.51 -3.32
C ALA A 239 20.65 -15.41 -2.87
N HIS A 240 20.86 -16.72 -2.91
CA HIS A 240 19.92 -17.73 -2.44
C HIS A 240 20.71 -18.94 -1.94
N THR A 241 20.20 -19.67 -0.93
CA THR A 241 20.86 -20.90 -0.47
C THR A 241 20.27 -22.16 -1.11
N ASN A 242 19.08 -22.05 -1.70
CA ASN A 242 18.40 -23.15 -2.38
C ASN A 242 17.95 -22.73 -3.80
N GLU A 243 17.56 -23.71 -4.60
CA GLU A 243 16.95 -23.46 -5.91
C GLU A 243 15.70 -22.57 -5.77
N LEU A 244 15.60 -21.55 -6.62
CA LEU A 244 14.53 -20.57 -6.55
C LEU A 244 13.20 -21.17 -7.00
N SER A 245 12.17 -20.95 -6.19
CA SER A 245 10.78 -21.30 -6.51
C SER A 245 9.85 -20.16 -6.08
N SER A 246 8.59 -20.20 -6.50
CA SER A 246 7.57 -19.23 -6.02
C SER A 246 7.28 -19.34 -4.52
N LYS A 247 7.84 -20.35 -3.83
CA LYS A 247 7.75 -20.53 -2.37
C LYS A 247 9.01 -20.08 -1.64
N THR A 248 10.04 -19.62 -2.38
CA THR A 248 11.28 -19.14 -1.79
C THR A 248 11.02 -17.84 -1.04
N ILE A 249 11.51 -17.79 0.19
CA ILE A 249 11.35 -16.66 1.10
C ILE A 249 12.44 -15.62 0.85
N VAL A 250 12.04 -14.36 0.76
CA VAL A 250 12.95 -13.21 0.76
C VAL A 250 13.43 -12.95 2.19
N ARG A 251 14.75 -12.99 2.38
CA ARG A 251 15.40 -12.66 3.67
C ARG A 251 15.44 -11.15 3.91
N PHE A 252 15.83 -10.39 2.90
CA PHE A 252 15.84 -8.93 2.90
C PHE A 252 15.97 -8.38 1.48
N PHE A 253 15.57 -7.13 1.31
CA PHE A 253 15.75 -6.38 0.07
C PHE A 253 17.16 -5.79 0.04
N ILE A 254 17.81 -5.90 -1.11
CA ILE A 254 19.14 -5.33 -1.38
C ILE A 254 18.97 -3.96 -2.02
N SER A 255 18.07 -3.83 -3.01
CA SER A 255 17.67 -2.56 -3.62
C SER A 255 16.15 -2.49 -3.83
N PRO A 256 15.57 -1.28 -3.85
CA PRO A 256 14.14 -1.12 -4.09
C PRO A 256 13.77 -1.35 -5.55
N MET A 257 12.50 -1.65 -5.81
CA MET A 257 11.92 -1.64 -7.15
C MET A 257 11.40 -0.24 -7.48
N LEU A 258 11.27 0.05 -8.77
CA LEU A 258 10.60 1.26 -9.27
C LEU A 258 9.34 0.86 -10.01
N ILE A 259 8.21 1.39 -9.58
CA ILE A 259 6.89 1.07 -10.11
C ILE A 259 6.28 2.31 -10.77
N LYS A 260 5.64 2.08 -11.91
CA LYS A 260 4.82 3.06 -12.60
C LYS A 260 3.37 2.65 -12.50
N ILE A 261 2.54 3.52 -11.95
CA ILE A 261 1.09 3.34 -11.83
C ILE A 261 0.46 4.27 -12.87
N GLY A 262 -0.15 3.74 -13.91
CA GLY A 262 -0.73 4.53 -15.00
C GLY A 262 0.27 5.01 -16.06
N ASN A 263 -0.24 5.77 -17.01
CA ASN A 263 0.53 6.30 -18.11
C ASN A 263 0.85 7.79 -17.89
N ALA A 264 1.82 8.30 -18.64
CA ALA A 264 2.28 9.67 -18.49
C ALA A 264 1.31 10.72 -19.07
N ASP A 265 0.07 10.31 -19.38
CA ASP A 265 -1.07 11.16 -19.74
C ASP A 265 -2.10 11.20 -18.59
N GLY A 266 -1.73 10.74 -17.38
CA GLY A 266 -2.62 10.75 -16.21
C GLY A 266 -3.83 9.85 -16.38
N CYS A 267 -3.66 8.73 -17.09
CA CYS A 267 -4.69 7.72 -17.32
C CYS A 267 -4.22 6.33 -16.84
N ASN A 268 -5.15 5.38 -16.77
CA ASN A 268 -4.90 3.97 -16.41
C ASN A 268 -4.25 3.77 -15.03
N TYR A 269 -4.63 4.55 -14.01
CA TYR A 269 -4.13 4.38 -12.64
C TYR A 269 -4.44 3.01 -12.01
N ASP A 270 -5.28 2.20 -12.66
CA ASP A 270 -5.54 0.79 -12.37
C ASP A 270 -4.49 -0.16 -12.95
N SER A 271 -3.58 0.34 -13.80
CA SER A 271 -2.48 -0.42 -14.38
C SER A 271 -1.15 -0.12 -13.68
N GLU A 272 -0.39 -1.16 -13.40
CA GLU A 272 0.93 -1.08 -12.79
C GLU A 272 1.98 -1.69 -13.72
N MET A 273 3.14 -1.05 -13.82
CA MET A 273 4.29 -1.54 -14.56
C MET A 273 5.57 -1.41 -13.74
N THR A 274 6.29 -2.52 -13.58
CA THR A 274 7.64 -2.52 -13.01
C THR A 274 8.65 -1.92 -14.00
N LEU A 275 9.19 -0.75 -13.67
CA LEU A 275 10.27 -0.11 -14.43
C LEU A 275 11.64 -0.73 -14.10
N CYS A 276 11.88 -0.96 -12.82
CA CYS A 276 13.09 -1.60 -12.30
C CYS A 276 12.69 -2.62 -11.25
N LYS A 277 13.20 -3.86 -11.35
CA LYS A 277 12.96 -4.90 -10.34
C LYS A 277 13.74 -4.57 -9.07
N ALA A 278 13.21 -5.00 -7.93
CA ALA A 278 13.95 -5.03 -6.69
C ALA A 278 15.03 -6.12 -6.78
N THR A 279 16.17 -5.90 -6.15
CA THR A 279 17.12 -6.99 -5.92
C THR A 279 16.98 -7.49 -4.48
N VAL A 280 16.99 -8.81 -4.31
CA VAL A 280 16.71 -9.45 -3.02
C VAL A 280 17.73 -10.54 -2.68
N ALA A 281 17.92 -10.77 -1.39
CA ALA A 281 18.56 -11.96 -0.87
C ALA A 281 17.48 -12.93 -0.36
N CYS A 282 17.59 -14.20 -0.72
CA CYS A 282 16.61 -15.24 -0.44
C CYS A 282 17.20 -16.34 0.46
N GLU A 283 16.30 -17.11 1.08
CA GLU A 283 16.65 -18.41 1.67
C GLU A 283 16.96 -19.46 0.59
#